data_AF-A0A6M3KLZ2-F1
#
_entry.id   AF-A0A6M3KLZ2-F1
#
_cell.length_a   1.000
_cell.length_b   1.000
_cell.length_c   1.000
_cell.angle_alpha   90.00
_cell.angle_beta   90.00
_cell.angle_gamma   90.00
#
_symmetry.space_group_name_H-M   'P 1'
#
loop_
_entity.id
_entity.type
_entity.pdbx_description
1 polymer ?
#
loop_
_entity_poly.entity_id
_entity_poly.type
_entity_poly.pdbx_seq_one_letter_code
_entity_poly.pdbx_strand_id
1 'polypeptide(L)' 'MAYWRGQLDLAIPKAVYDAIPLARKLAFRDEVRALKALAVKINEGQPNEEMTVTAQWHLCRHDEGLLCGELQDI' A
#
# COMPACT_ATOMS: atom_id res chain seq x y z
N MET A 1 13.39 20.32 -9.83
CA MET A 1 13.02 19.74 -8.51
C MET A 1 13.32 18.25 -8.57
N ALA A 2 13.85 17.66 -7.50
CA ALA A 2 14.13 16.22 -7.44
C ALA A 2 13.05 15.55 -6.57
N TYR A 3 12.50 14.44 -7.03
CA TYR A 3 11.46 13.69 -6.32
C TYR A 3 12.00 12.32 -5.91
N TRP A 4 11.70 11.90 -4.69
CA TRP A 4 11.91 10.51 -4.28
C TRP A 4 10.69 9.69 -4.70
N ARG A 5 10.92 8.54 -5.31
CA ARG A 5 9.88 7.59 -5.72
C ARG A 5 10.13 6.26 -5.01
N GLY A 6 9.10 5.74 -4.35
CA GLY A 6 9.13 4.44 -3.69
C GLY A 6 7.86 3.65 -4.00
N GLN A 7 8.03 2.36 -4.29
CA GLN A 7 6.92 1.40 -4.38
C GLN A 7 7.05 0.42 -3.22
N LEU A 8 5.94 0.16 -2.52
CA LEU A 8 5.90 -0.77 -1.41
C LEU A 8 4.95 -1.92 -1.75
N ASP A 9 5.54 -3.07 -2.08
CA ASP A 9 4.82 -4.32 -2.31
C ASP A 9 5.26 -5.34 -1.25
N LEU A 10 4.31 -5.83 -0.45
CA LEU A 10 4.56 -6.67 0.72
C LEU A 10 3.60 -7.85 0.74
N ALA A 11 4.13 -9.06 0.58
CA ALA A 11 3.42 -10.30 0.82
C ALA A 11 3.79 -10.87 2.20
N ILE A 12 2.96 -10.65 3.21
CA ILE A 12 3.19 -11.14 4.58
C ILE A 12 2.24 -12.33 4.84
N PRO A 13 2.75 -13.51 5.26
CA PRO A 13 1.91 -14.63 5.63
C PRO A 13 0.89 -14.24 6.70
N LYS A 14 -0.37 -14.67 6.56
CA LYS A 14 -1.48 -14.23 7.42
C LYS A 14 -1.21 -14.43 8.92
N ALA A 15 -0.67 -15.59 9.31
CA ALA A 15 -0.34 -15.87 10.72
C ALA A 15 0.69 -14.87 11.29
N VAL A 16 1.68 -14.48 10.48
CA VAL A 16 2.70 -13.49 10.86
C VAL A 16 2.08 -12.10 10.95
N TYR A 17 1.23 -11.74 9.98
CA TYR A 17 0.52 -10.47 9.98
C TYR A 17 -0.40 -10.35 11.20
N ASP A 18 -1.16 -11.40 11.52
CA ASP A 18 -2.11 -11.42 12.63
C ASP A 18 -1.40 -11.27 13.99
N ALA A 19 -0.16 -11.76 14.12
CA ALA A 19 0.67 -11.60 15.31
C ALA A 19 1.19 -10.16 15.52
N ILE A 20 1.16 -9.29 14.50
CA ILE A 20 1.57 -7.89 14.65
C ILE A 20 0.53 -7.14 15.51
N PRO A 21 0.95 -6.39 16.54
CA PRO A 21 0.03 -5.61 17.37
C PRO A 21 -0.82 -4.65 16.52
N LEU A 22 -2.12 -4.55 16.82
CA LEU A 22 -3.05 -3.69 16.09
C LEU A 22 -2.55 -2.23 16.02
N ALA A 23 -2.03 -1.70 17.12
CA ALA A 23 -1.47 -0.34 17.17
C ALA A 23 -0.35 -0.13 16.13
N ARG A 24 0.49 -1.15 15.90
CA ARG A 24 1.57 -1.09 14.91
C ARG A 24 1.04 -1.17 13.48
N LYS A 25 -0.01 -1.96 13.23
CA LYS A 25 -0.69 -2.02 11.92
C LYS A 25 -1.30 -0.66 11.58
N LEU A 26 -2.00 -0.05 12.54
CA LEU A 26 -2.62 1.26 12.37
C LEU A 26 -1.57 2.36 12.14
N ALA A 27 -0.51 2.39 12.95
CA ALA A 27 0.57 3.37 12.79
C ALA A 27 1.24 3.29 11.41
N PHE A 28 1.51 2.07 10.93
CA PHE A 28 2.09 1.88 9.59
C PHE A 28 1.13 2.33 8.47
N ARG A 29 -0.17 2.01 8.59
CA ARG A 29 -1.21 2.49 7.66
C ARG A 29 -1.27 4.02 7.63
N ASP A 30 -1.24 4.64 8.80
CA ASP A 30 -1.36 6.10 8.92
C ASP A 30 -0.12 6.80 8.34
N GLU A 31 1.08 6.23 8.51
CA GLU A 31 2.30 6.70 7.86
C GLU A 31 2.21 6.63 6.33
N VAL A 32 1.72 5.50 5.79
CA VAL A 32 1.50 5.35 4.34
C VAL A 32 0.49 6.37 3.81
N ARG A 33 -0.59 6.65 4.57
CA ARG A 33 -1.58 7.69 4.22
C ARG A 33 -0.95 9.09 4.26
N ALA A 34 -0.13 9.40 5.26
CA ALA A 34 0.60 10.67 5.34
C ALA A 34 1.54 10.87 4.15
N LEU A 35 2.32 9.84 3.79
CA LEU A 35 3.18 9.87 2.61
C LEU A 35 2.38 10.07 1.31
N LYS A 36 1.21 9.45 1.18
CA LYS A 36 0.32 9.65 0.03
C LYS A 36 -0.28 11.07 -0.02
N ALA A 37 -0.54 11.72 1.11
CA ALA A 37 -1.01 13.11 1.13
C ALA A 37 0.07 14.11 0.70
N LEU A 38 1.35 13.78 0.91
CA LEU A 38 2.50 14.58 0.48
C LEU A 38 2.97 14.24 -0.95
N ALA A 39 2.49 13.11 -1.50
CA ALA A 39 2.83 12.64 -2.82
C ALA A 39 2.25 13.56 -3.91
N VAL A 40 3.13 14.10 -4.75
CA VAL A 40 2.73 14.82 -5.97
C VAL A 40 2.80 13.89 -7.18
N LYS A 41 1.98 14.17 -8.19
CA LYS A 41 2.04 13.47 -9.47
C LYS A 41 3.28 13.95 -10.22
N ILE A 42 4.09 13.01 -10.71
CA ILE A 42 5.38 13.34 -11.34
C ILE A 42 5.17 14.11 -12.66
N ASN A 43 4.14 13.73 -13.41
CA ASN A 43 3.80 14.32 -14.72
C ASN A 43 2.32 14.76 -14.76
N GLU A 44 1.89 15.56 -13.79
CA GLU A 44 0.50 16.04 -13.72
C GLU A 44 0.05 16.71 -15.03
N GLY A 45 -1.07 16.25 -15.61
CA GLY A 45 -1.61 16.79 -16.85
C GLY A 45 -0.91 16.31 -18.14
N GLN A 46 0.02 15.35 -18.05
CA GLN A 46 0.68 14.71 -19.19
C GLN A 46 0.10 13.31 -19.46
N PRO A 47 0.33 12.70 -20.65
CA PRO A 47 -0.15 11.36 -20.97
C PRO A 47 0.33 10.23 -20.02
N ASN A 48 1.42 10.46 -19.28
CA ASN A 48 2.07 9.50 -18.38
C ASN A 48 2.04 10.00 -16.92
N GLU A 49 0.85 10.38 -16.46
CA GLU A 49 0.59 10.82 -15.10
C GLU A 49 0.76 9.68 -14.08
N GLU A 50 1.77 9.76 -13.21
CA GLU A 50 2.10 8.72 -12.24
C GLU A 50 2.14 9.28 -10.80
N MET A 51 1.54 8.55 -9.85
CA MET A 51 1.64 8.85 -8.42
C MET A 51 2.98 8.38 -7.84
N THR A 52 3.56 9.17 -6.93
CA THR A 52 4.85 8.88 -6.27
C THR A 52 4.79 7.83 -5.16
N VAL A 53 3.60 7.60 -4.56
CA VAL A 53 3.36 6.58 -3.53
C VAL A 53 2.10 5.78 -3.87
N THR A 54 2.24 4.48 -4.11
CA THR A 54 1.13 3.55 -4.31
C THR A 54 1.13 2.51 -3.18
N ALA A 55 -0.03 2.31 -2.56
CA ALA A 55 -0.25 1.26 -1.57
C ALA A 55 -1.62 0.64 -1.82
N GLN A 56 -1.64 -0.67 -2.05
CA GLN A 56 -2.85 -1.47 -2.21
C GLN A 56 -2.83 -2.59 -1.18
N TRP A 57 -3.95 -2.80 -0.50
CA TRP A 57 -4.08 -3.81 0.55
C TRP A 57 -4.90 -4.97 0.03
N HIS A 58 -4.26 -6.13 -0.11
CA HIS A 58 -4.88 -7.33 -0.64
C HIS A 58 -4.81 -8.45 0.41
N LEU A 59 -5.88 -9.23 0.52
CA LEU A 59 -5.85 -10.51 1.22
C LEU A 59 -5.68 -11.62 0.19
N CYS A 60 -4.48 -12.20 0.11
CA CYS A 60 -4.20 -13.33 -0.75
C CYS A 60 -4.43 -14.66 -0.01
N ARG A 61 -5.30 -15.52 -0.55
CA ARG A 61 -5.55 -16.88 -0.04
C ARG A 61 -4.96 -17.90 -1.00
N HIS A 62 -3.66 -18.12 -0.85
CA HIS A 62 -2.86 -18.95 -1.76
C HIS A 62 -3.31 -20.42 -1.80
N ASP A 63 -3.95 -20.89 -0.74
CA ASP A 63 -4.30 -22.30 -0.52
C ASP A 63 -5.61 -22.69 -1.24
N GLU A 64 -6.42 -21.70 -1.64
CA GLU A 64 -7.76 -21.92 -2.22
C GLU A 64 -7.78 -21.70 -3.76
N GLY A 65 -6.65 -21.33 -4.38
CA GLY A 65 -6.59 -20.96 -5.80
C GLY A 65 -7.43 -19.72 -6.15
N LEU A 66 -7.85 -18.96 -5.13
CA LEU A 66 -8.67 -17.77 -5.27
C LEU A 66 -7.80 -16.54 -5.55
N LEU A 67 -8.33 -15.63 -6.37
CA LEU A 67 -7.73 -14.31 -6.58
C LEU A 67 -7.60 -13.57 -5.24
N CYS A 68 -6.53 -12.80 -5.07
CA CYS A 68 -6.41 -11.93 -3.91
C CYS A 68 -7.60 -10.96 -3.88
N GLY A 69 -8.32 -10.93 -2.75
CA GLY A 69 -9.43 -9.99 -2.57
C GLY A 69 -8.89 -8.65 -2.11
N GLU A 70 -9.32 -7.55 -2.75
CA GLU A 70 -9.07 -6.21 -2.21
C GLU A 70 -9.72 -6.10 -0.84
N LEU A 71 -8.95 -5.67 0.16
CA LEU A 71 -9.51 -5.26 1.44
C LEU A 71 -10.09 -3.85 1.23
N GLN A 72 -11.39 -3.76 0.91
CA GLN A 72 -12.09 -2.49 0.99
C GLN A 72 -11.98 -1.96 2.42
N ASP A 73 -11.61 -0.68 2.53
CA ASP A 73 -11.30 0.03 3.77
C ASP A 73 -12.14 -0.44 4.97
N ILE A 74 -11.45 -0.91 6.01
CA ILE A 74 -12.01 -1.07 7.37
C ILE A 74 -12.07 0.31 8.02
#